data_AF-A0A7V1HU97-F1
#
_entry.id   AF-A0A7V1HU97-F1
#
_cell.length_a   1.000
_cell.length_b   1.000
_cell.length_c   1.000
_cell.angle_alpha   90.00
_cell.angle_beta   90.00
_cell.angle_gamma   90.00
#
_symmetry.space_group_name_H-M   'P 1'
#
loop_
_entity.id
_entity.type
_entity.pdbx_description
1 polymer ?
#
loop_
_entity_poly.entity_id
_entity_poly.type
_entity_poly.pdbx_seq_one_letter_code
_entity_poly.pdbx_strand_id
1 'polypeptide(L)'
;MSMLKFPFDITSLLLASGNSPLGHVKDHWVYRTPSGYWLWSAHVGMIVLSGILTILIFLFVGRKIATGPESQGTDRYVTKGAFAHMIEVICVYLRDVVVKPILGDRTDRFISFLWTLFFFILINNILGLMPIMDLIELVNHFLEKPGEHGGGIPLFIGGTATANIWVTGALAIMSFFVINIAGMRELGVIGYL
;
A
#
# COMPACT_ATOMS: atom_id res chain seq x y z
N MET A 1 19.72 38.75 43.10
CA MET A 1 19.49 38.45 41.67
C MET A 1 20.05 37.06 41.38
N SER A 2 19.39 36.03 41.92
CA SER A 2 19.75 34.62 41.69
C SER A 2 18.94 34.12 40.49
N MET A 3 19.62 33.81 39.40
CA MET A 3 19.00 33.09 38.28
C MET A 3 18.78 31.63 38.68
N LEU A 4 17.54 31.19 38.53
CA LEU A 4 17.10 29.80 38.64
C LEU A 4 17.95 28.89 37.74
N LYS A 5 18.69 27.97 38.36
CA LYS A 5 19.23 26.79 37.68
C LYS A 5 18.08 25.80 37.50
N PHE A 6 17.49 25.73 36.31
CA PHE A 6 16.63 24.62 35.96
C PHE A 6 17.47 23.33 35.86
N PRO A 7 17.02 22.19 36.43
CA PRO A 7 17.78 20.94 36.46
C PRO A 7 17.76 20.16 35.13
N PHE A 8 17.10 20.68 34.09
CA PHE A 8 17.01 20.06 32.78
C PHE A 8 17.77 20.91 31.76
N ASP A 9 18.91 20.39 31.32
CA ASP A 9 19.70 20.96 30.24
C ASP A 9 18.95 20.69 28.93
N ILE A 10 18.10 21.64 28.54
CA ILE A 10 17.25 21.60 27.33
C ILE A 10 18.09 21.29 26.08
N THR A 11 19.35 21.68 26.12
CA THR A 11 20.40 21.40 25.14
C THR A 11 20.68 19.91 25.01
N SER A 12 20.73 19.16 26.12
CA SER A 12 20.94 17.70 26.10
C SER A 12 19.71 16.92 25.64
N LEU A 13 18.50 17.43 25.90
CA LEU A 13 17.25 16.84 25.40
C LEU A 13 17.08 17.07 23.88
N LEU A 14 17.51 18.23 23.38
CA LEU A 14 17.57 18.54 21.94
C LEU A 14 18.69 17.76 21.23
N LEU A 15 19.84 17.56 21.87
CA LEU A 15 21.00 16.82 21.32
C LEU A 15 20.90 15.29 21.49
N ALA A 16 19.96 14.78 22.28
CA ALA A 16 19.64 13.35 22.34
C ALA A 16 19.02 12.82 21.02
N SER A 17 18.67 13.71 20.08
CA SER A 17 18.15 13.39 18.74
C SER A 17 19.21 13.10 17.67
N GLY A 18 20.40 12.62 18.08
CA GLY A 18 21.30 11.84 17.22
C GLY A 18 22.08 12.64 16.16
N ASN A 19 23.40 12.43 16.14
CA ASN A 19 24.37 13.04 15.23
C ASN A 19 24.22 12.70 13.73
N SER A 20 23.02 12.37 13.21
CA SER A 20 22.78 12.17 11.77
C SER A 20 21.27 12.11 11.46
N PRO A 21 20.65 13.16 10.86
CA PRO A 21 19.25 13.11 10.40
C PRO A 21 19.01 12.13 9.24
N LEU A 22 20.08 11.52 8.71
CA LEU A 22 20.09 10.56 7.60
C LEU A 22 19.96 9.09 8.05
N GLY A 23 20.18 8.77 9.33
CA GLY A 23 20.18 7.39 9.82
C GLY A 23 18.79 6.74 9.80
N HIS A 24 17.78 7.53 10.12
CA HIS A 24 16.36 7.13 10.07
C HIS A 24 15.81 7.05 8.62
N VAL A 25 16.44 7.76 7.67
CA VAL A 25 16.03 7.77 6.25
C VAL A 25 16.68 6.64 5.46
N LYS A 26 17.75 6.02 5.99
CA LYS A 26 18.41 4.89 5.34
C LYS A 26 17.59 3.61 5.52
N ASP A 27 17.42 2.90 4.41
CA ASP A 27 16.82 1.56 4.37
C ASP A 27 17.51 0.65 5.40
N HIS A 28 16.76 0.31 6.44
CA HIS A 28 17.11 -0.73 7.40
C HIS A 28 16.76 -2.07 6.74
N TRP A 29 17.82 -2.76 6.33
CA TRP A 29 17.75 -4.02 5.59
C TRP A 29 17.69 -5.19 6.57
N VAL A 30 16.82 -6.15 6.30
CA VAL A 30 16.57 -7.25 7.25
C VAL A 30 17.36 -8.51 6.88
N TYR A 31 17.66 -8.73 5.59
CA TYR A 31 18.41 -9.92 5.14
C TYR A 31 19.30 -9.61 3.93
N ARG A 32 20.60 -9.90 4.04
CA ARG A 32 21.59 -9.81 2.94
C ARG A 32 22.17 -11.20 2.66
N THR A 33 22.15 -11.63 1.40
CA THR A 33 22.77 -12.89 0.98
C THR A 33 24.29 -12.79 1.11
N PRO A 34 25.03 -13.90 1.34
CA PRO A 34 26.49 -13.90 1.32
C PRO A 34 27.13 -13.33 0.03
N SER A 35 26.39 -13.36 -1.09
CA SER A 35 26.75 -12.81 -2.39
C SER A 35 26.44 -11.31 -2.58
N GLY A 36 25.95 -10.62 -1.54
CA GLY A 36 25.77 -9.17 -1.52
C GLY A 36 24.43 -8.65 -2.08
N TYR A 37 23.54 -9.55 -2.53
CA TYR A 37 22.21 -9.20 -3.04
C TYR A 37 21.21 -8.89 -1.90
N TRP A 38 20.35 -7.91 -2.14
CA TRP A 38 19.29 -7.46 -1.24
C TRP A 38 18.02 -8.28 -1.52
N LEU A 39 17.64 -9.20 -0.63
CA LEU A 39 16.41 -10.01 -0.81
C LEU A 39 15.17 -9.41 -0.16
N TRP A 40 15.31 -8.76 0.99
CA TRP A 40 14.17 -8.26 1.76
C TRP A 40 14.45 -6.88 2.37
N SER A 41 13.60 -5.91 2.04
CA SER A 41 13.56 -4.58 2.66
C SER A 41 12.20 -4.35 3.31
N ALA A 42 12.13 -3.41 4.26
CA ALA A 42 10.88 -3.01 4.92
C ALA A 42 9.81 -2.57 3.88
N HIS A 43 10.24 -1.89 2.82
CA HIS A 43 9.42 -1.51 1.67
C HIS A 43 8.88 -2.73 0.89
N VAL A 44 9.69 -3.78 0.70
CA VAL A 44 9.25 -5.05 0.08
C VAL A 44 8.20 -5.72 0.97
N GLY A 45 8.40 -5.73 2.29
CA GLY A 45 7.39 -6.22 3.24
C GLY A 45 6.07 -5.45 3.13
N MET A 46 6.11 -4.14 2.96
CA MET A 46 4.93 -3.28 2.84
C MET A 46 4.15 -3.51 1.54
N ILE A 47 4.84 -3.69 0.40
CA ILE A 47 4.15 -4.02 -0.87
C ILE A 47 3.55 -5.43 -0.83
N VAL A 48 4.21 -6.39 -0.18
CA VAL A 48 3.67 -7.75 -0.02
C VAL A 48 2.45 -7.72 0.90
N LEU A 49 2.53 -7.01 2.03
CA LEU A 49 1.40 -6.82 2.94
C LEU A 49 0.22 -6.16 2.23
N SER A 50 0.45 -5.05 1.52
CA SER A 50 -0.61 -4.34 0.79
C SER A 50 -1.20 -5.20 -0.33
N GLY A 51 -0.40 -5.99 -1.04
CA GLY A 51 -0.84 -6.92 -2.07
C GLY A 51 -1.74 -8.02 -1.49
N ILE A 52 -1.31 -8.67 -0.40
CA ILE A 52 -2.11 -9.66 0.32
C ILE A 52 -3.42 -9.03 0.81
N LEU A 53 -3.35 -7.87 1.45
CA LEU A 53 -4.54 -7.18 1.96
C LEU A 53 -5.51 -6.82 0.83
N THR A 54 -5.00 -6.33 -0.30
CA THR A 54 -5.80 -6.03 -1.49
C THR A 54 -6.52 -7.28 -1.99
N ILE A 55 -5.80 -8.40 -2.13
CA ILE A 55 -6.39 -9.67 -2.56
C ILE A 55 -7.48 -10.12 -1.58
N LEU A 56 -7.21 -10.09 -0.28
CA LEU A 56 -8.17 -10.49 0.75
C LEU A 56 -9.43 -9.62 0.73
N ILE A 57 -9.27 -8.30 0.60
CA ILE A 57 -10.39 -7.36 0.48
C ILE A 57 -11.20 -7.65 -0.77
N PHE A 58 -10.58 -7.84 -1.93
CA PHE A 58 -11.30 -8.14 -3.18
C PHE A 58 -12.00 -9.49 -3.14
N LEU A 59 -11.39 -10.52 -2.54
CA LEU A 59 -12.06 -11.82 -2.37
C LEU A 59 -13.24 -11.71 -1.40
N PHE A 60 -13.12 -10.93 -0.32
CA PHE A 60 -14.19 -10.68 0.63
C PHE A 60 -15.35 -9.89 0.00
N VAL A 61 -15.02 -8.75 -0.63
CA VAL A 61 -15.98 -7.87 -1.30
C VAL A 61 -16.62 -8.58 -2.48
N GLY A 62 -15.84 -9.27 -3.31
CA GLY A 62 -16.34 -10.03 -4.45
C GLY A 62 -17.34 -11.10 -4.03
N ARG A 63 -17.11 -11.80 -2.91
CA ARG A 63 -18.09 -12.74 -2.34
C ARG A 63 -19.36 -12.08 -1.81
N LYS A 64 -19.28 -10.82 -1.37
CA LYS A 64 -20.42 -10.05 -0.82
C LYS A 64 -21.23 -9.32 -1.91
N ILE A 65 -20.59 -8.99 -3.03
CA ILE A 65 -21.20 -8.35 -4.21
C ILE A 65 -21.69 -9.39 -5.22
N ALA A 66 -21.13 -10.61 -5.22
CA ALA A 66 -21.57 -11.69 -6.09
C ALA A 66 -23.08 -11.92 -5.96
N THR A 67 -23.76 -11.98 -7.11
CA THR A 67 -25.19 -12.25 -7.22
C THR A 67 -25.55 -13.52 -6.44
N GLY A 68 -26.44 -13.38 -5.44
CA GLY A 68 -26.87 -14.46 -4.55
C GLY A 68 -27.54 -15.65 -5.26
N PRO A 69 -27.99 -16.69 -4.55
CA PRO A 69 -28.75 -17.79 -5.14
C PRO A 69 -30.04 -17.32 -5.84
N GLU A 70 -30.48 -18.02 -6.89
CA GLU A 70 -31.73 -17.73 -7.64
C GLU A 70 -32.98 -17.74 -6.76
N SER A 71 -32.91 -18.36 -5.57
CA SER A 71 -34.00 -18.39 -4.59
C SER A 71 -34.30 -17.05 -3.92
N GLN A 72 -33.47 -16.01 -4.09
CA GLN A 72 -33.63 -14.70 -3.45
C GLN A 72 -34.34 -13.64 -4.31
N GLY A 73 -34.82 -13.97 -5.52
CA GLY A 73 -35.60 -13.04 -6.35
C GLY A 73 -34.85 -11.75 -6.71
N THR A 74 -35.50 -10.58 -6.61
CA THR A 74 -34.91 -9.25 -6.88
C THR A 74 -33.87 -8.81 -5.86
N ASP A 75 -33.91 -9.34 -4.63
CA ASP A 75 -32.93 -9.03 -3.57
C ASP A 75 -31.54 -9.63 -3.86
N ARG A 76 -31.43 -10.47 -4.89
CA ARG A 76 -30.17 -11.04 -5.40
C ARG A 76 -29.18 -9.97 -5.89
N TYR A 77 -29.70 -8.84 -6.37
CA TYR A 77 -28.90 -7.75 -6.97
C TYR A 77 -28.58 -6.63 -5.98
N VAL A 78 -29.10 -6.70 -4.75
CA VAL A 78 -28.86 -5.68 -3.73
C VAL A 78 -27.74 -6.17 -2.82
N THR A 79 -26.62 -5.42 -2.80
CA THR A 79 -25.49 -5.76 -1.94
C THR A 79 -25.84 -5.59 -0.47
N LYS A 80 -25.44 -6.58 0.35
CA LYS A 80 -25.76 -6.62 1.78
C LYS A 80 -24.56 -6.14 2.59
N GLY A 81 -24.70 -4.97 3.22
CA GLY A 81 -23.75 -4.41 4.20
C GLY A 81 -23.12 -3.07 3.76
N ALA A 82 -22.96 -2.14 4.71
CA ALA A 82 -22.52 -0.78 4.44
C ALA A 82 -21.15 -0.69 3.74
N PHE A 83 -20.18 -1.51 4.16
CA PHE A 83 -18.86 -1.53 3.55
C PHE A 83 -18.86 -2.08 2.11
N ALA A 84 -19.58 -3.18 1.87
CA ALA A 84 -19.68 -3.77 0.52
C ALA A 84 -20.39 -2.81 -0.45
N HIS A 85 -21.45 -2.15 0.01
CA HIS A 85 -22.15 -1.13 -0.76
C HIS A 85 -21.27 0.09 -1.06
N MET A 86 -20.48 0.56 -0.09
CA MET A 86 -19.52 1.65 -0.33
C MET A 86 -18.51 1.28 -1.43
N ILE A 87 -17.96 0.07 -1.40
CA ILE A 87 -17.02 -0.39 -2.44
C ILE A 87 -17.71 -0.55 -3.80
N GLU A 88 -18.94 -1.07 -3.83
CA GLU A 88 -19.73 -1.16 -5.06
C GLU A 88 -19.94 0.22 -5.71
N VAL A 89 -20.35 1.22 -4.92
CA VAL A 89 -20.54 2.59 -5.40
C VAL A 89 -19.24 3.16 -5.95
N ILE A 90 -18.11 2.93 -5.28
CA ILE A 90 -16.79 3.35 -5.79
C ILE A 90 -16.48 2.66 -7.12
N CYS A 91 -16.71 1.34 -7.24
CA CYS A 91 -16.47 0.59 -8.47
C CYS A 91 -17.35 1.09 -9.63
N VAL A 92 -18.64 1.31 -9.39
CA VAL A 92 -19.60 1.85 -10.38
C VAL A 92 -19.19 3.26 -10.79
N TYR A 93 -18.85 4.12 -9.84
CA TYR A 93 -18.37 5.48 -10.13
C TYR A 93 -17.10 5.47 -10.99
N LEU A 94 -16.11 4.65 -10.62
CA LEU A 94 -14.90 4.50 -11.42
C LEU A 94 -15.23 4.02 -12.83
N ARG A 95 -16.12 3.03 -12.98
CA ARG A 95 -16.50 2.54 -14.30
C ARG A 95 -17.24 3.58 -15.12
N ASP A 96 -18.34 4.12 -14.62
CA ASP A 96 -19.30 4.88 -15.42
C ASP A 96 -18.94 6.37 -15.53
N VAL A 97 -18.32 6.95 -14.50
CA VAL A 97 -17.99 8.38 -14.46
C VAL A 97 -16.54 8.64 -14.85
N VAL A 98 -15.60 7.76 -14.50
CA VAL A 98 -14.17 8.00 -14.76
C VAL A 98 -13.68 7.29 -16.02
N VAL A 99 -13.94 5.99 -16.15
CA VAL A 99 -13.34 5.17 -17.21
C VAL A 99 -14.16 5.22 -18.50
N LYS A 100 -15.48 5.09 -18.41
CA LYS A 100 -16.37 5.02 -19.58
C LYS A 100 -16.28 6.22 -20.51
N PRO A 101 -16.17 7.47 -20.03
CA PRO A 101 -15.98 8.62 -20.92
C PRO A 101 -14.65 8.60 -21.69
N ILE A 102 -13.63 7.90 -21.17
CA ILE A 102 -12.29 7.86 -21.76
C ILE A 102 -12.16 6.67 -22.73
N LEU A 103 -12.64 5.49 -22.33
CA LEU A 103 -12.46 4.25 -23.10
C LEU A 103 -13.65 3.89 -24.00
N GLY A 104 -14.82 4.49 -23.77
CA GLY A 104 -16.05 4.17 -24.49
C GLY A 104 -16.42 2.69 -24.34
N ASP A 105 -16.75 2.05 -25.46
CA ASP A 105 -17.17 0.64 -25.51
C ASP A 105 -16.09 -0.35 -25.04
N ARG A 106 -14.82 0.11 -24.93
CA ARG A 106 -13.70 -0.72 -24.48
C ARG A 106 -13.60 -0.85 -22.96
N THR A 107 -14.44 -0.12 -22.23
CA THR A 107 -14.41 -0.05 -20.76
C THR A 107 -14.46 -1.42 -20.10
N ASP A 108 -15.37 -2.29 -20.54
CA ASP A 108 -15.60 -3.58 -19.89
C ASP A 108 -14.40 -4.53 -19.96
N ARG A 109 -13.47 -4.31 -20.91
CA ARG A 109 -12.23 -5.09 -21.00
C ARG A 109 -11.17 -4.63 -20.00
N PHE A 110 -11.06 -3.32 -19.77
CA PHE A 110 -9.99 -2.72 -18.97
C PHE A 110 -10.39 -2.45 -17.52
N ILE A 111 -11.69 -2.44 -17.23
CA ILE A 111 -12.20 -2.05 -15.93
C ILE A 111 -11.66 -2.92 -14.79
N SER A 112 -11.50 -4.24 -15.01
CA SER A 112 -10.95 -5.15 -14.00
C SER A 112 -9.50 -4.78 -13.63
N PHE A 113 -8.66 -4.46 -14.62
CA PHE A 113 -7.29 -4.01 -14.37
C PHE A 113 -7.25 -2.66 -13.64
N LEU A 114 -8.07 -1.71 -14.08
CA LEU A 114 -8.13 -0.37 -13.50
C LEU A 114 -8.62 -0.39 -12.04
N TRP A 115 -9.63 -1.22 -11.71
CA TRP A 115 -10.06 -1.40 -10.33
C TRP A 115 -8.94 -1.98 -9.47
N THR A 116 -8.25 -3.04 -9.92
CA THR A 116 -7.14 -3.61 -9.16
C THR A 116 -6.03 -2.59 -8.94
N LEU A 117 -5.63 -1.85 -9.98
CA LEU A 117 -4.58 -0.84 -9.88
C LEU A 117 -4.98 0.30 -8.93
N PHE A 118 -6.21 0.82 -9.06
CA PHE A 118 -6.74 1.88 -8.21
C PHE A 118 -6.74 1.48 -6.74
N PHE A 119 -7.35 0.35 -6.40
CA PHE A 119 -7.47 -0.08 -5.01
C PHE A 119 -6.13 -0.51 -4.42
N PHE A 120 -5.26 -1.13 -5.21
CA PHE A 120 -3.90 -1.45 -4.76
C PHE A 120 -3.15 -0.17 -4.37
N ILE A 121 -3.16 0.84 -5.23
CA ILE A 121 -2.52 2.14 -4.95
C ILE A 121 -3.20 2.82 -3.75
N LEU A 122 -4.53 2.82 -3.69
CA LEU A 122 -5.28 3.39 -2.57
C LEU A 122 -4.89 2.73 -1.23
N ILE A 123 -4.83 1.40 -1.18
CA ILE A 123 -4.43 0.66 0.02
C ILE A 123 -2.99 0.98 0.39
N ASN A 124 -2.07 1.03 -0.59
CA ASN A 124 -0.69 1.43 -0.33
C ASN A 124 -0.60 2.85 0.26
N ASN A 125 -1.40 3.79 -0.25
CA ASN A 125 -1.43 5.16 0.28
C ASN A 125 -2.05 5.25 1.68
N ILE A 126 -3.15 4.53 1.93
CA ILE A 126 -3.77 4.47 3.26
C ILE A 126 -2.83 3.83 4.28
N LEU A 127 -2.18 2.72 3.91
CA LEU A 127 -1.21 2.06 4.79
C LEU A 127 0.04 2.92 4.99
N GLY A 128 0.48 3.68 4.00
CA GLY A 128 1.60 4.61 4.11
C GLY A 128 1.34 5.82 5.00
N LEU A 129 0.07 6.21 5.18
CA LEU A 129 -0.30 7.25 6.16
C LEU A 129 -0.23 6.73 7.61
N MET A 130 -0.30 5.42 7.82
CA MET A 130 -0.21 4.85 9.16
C MET A 130 1.26 4.76 9.62
N PRO A 131 1.61 5.29 10.80
CA PRO A 131 2.95 5.16 11.36
C PRO A 131 3.16 3.75 11.94
N ILE A 132 3.27 2.76 11.06
CA ILE A 132 3.44 1.33 11.44
C ILE A 132 4.75 1.12 12.20
N MET A 133 5.80 1.86 11.84
CA MET A 133 7.10 1.80 12.51
C MET A 133 6.99 2.24 13.97
N ASP A 134 6.42 3.42 14.21
CA ASP A 134 6.21 3.96 15.55
C ASP A 134 5.32 3.04 16.40
N LEU A 135 4.31 2.40 15.79
CA LEU A 135 3.45 1.45 16.49
C LEU A 135 4.22 0.19 16.90
N ILE A 136 5.05 -0.38 16.01
CA ILE A 136 5.87 -1.56 16.32
C ILE A 136 6.92 -1.22 17.38
N GLU A 137 7.56 -0.05 17.30
CA GLU A 137 8.51 0.42 18.31
C GLU A 137 7.83 0.67 19.66
N LEU A 138 6.64 1.27 19.67
CA LEU A 138 5.84 1.46 20.88
C LEU A 138 5.45 0.12 21.51
N VAL A 139 4.99 -0.83 20.70
CA VAL A 139 4.66 -2.20 21.16
C VAL A 139 5.90 -2.91 21.68
N ASN A 140 7.04 -2.81 20.98
CA ASN A 140 8.30 -3.37 21.45
C ASN A 140 8.74 -2.72 22.76
N HIS A 141 8.57 -1.40 22.94
CA HIS A 141 8.84 -0.72 24.21
C HIS A 141 7.97 -1.23 25.36
N PHE A 142 6.71 -1.58 25.09
CA PHE A 142 5.81 -2.16 26.10
C PHE A 142 6.09 -3.65 26.37
N LEU A 143 6.67 -4.37 25.42
CA LEU A 143 6.96 -5.80 25.51
C LEU A 143 8.38 -6.11 26.02
N GLU A 144 9.33 -5.20 25.84
CA GLU A 144 10.72 -5.37 26.26
C GLU A 144 10.95 -4.87 27.71
N LYS A 145 11.41 -5.76 28.59
CA LYS A 145 12.21 -5.33 29.75
C LYS A 145 13.43 -4.58 29.22
N PRO A 146 13.82 -3.43 29.82
CA PRO A 146 14.93 -2.62 29.31
C PRO A 146 16.24 -3.39 29.47
N GLY A 147 16.85 -3.86 28.36
CA GLY A 147 18.17 -4.51 28.44
C GLY A 147 18.69 -5.28 27.22
N GLU A 148 17.83 -5.81 26.34
CA GLU A 148 18.31 -6.58 25.18
C GLU A 148 17.88 -5.93 23.86
N HIS A 149 18.80 -5.20 23.22
CA HIS A 149 18.65 -4.61 21.88
C HIS A 149 18.63 -5.68 20.76
N GLY A 150 17.83 -6.73 20.93
CA GLY A 150 17.77 -7.85 19.99
C GLY A 150 16.61 -8.82 20.18
N GLY A 151 15.66 -8.55 21.08
CA GLY A 151 14.52 -9.42 21.38
C GLY A 151 13.17 -9.01 20.77
N GLY A 152 13.08 -7.82 20.19
CA GLY A 152 11.85 -7.28 19.60
C GLY A 152 11.45 -7.94 18.28
N ILE A 153 10.18 -7.79 17.91
CA ILE A 153 9.65 -8.25 16.62
C ILE A 153 10.51 -7.59 15.53
N PRO A 154 11.22 -8.35 14.67
CA PRO A 154 12.09 -7.74 13.67
C PRO A 154 11.25 -6.83 12.76
N LEU A 155 11.80 -5.67 12.41
CA LEU A 155 11.09 -4.66 11.62
C LEU A 155 10.99 -5.09 10.15
N PHE A 156 10.22 -6.15 9.89
CA PHE A 156 10.02 -6.74 8.56
C PHE A 156 9.17 -5.85 7.64
N ILE A 157 8.44 -4.90 8.23
CA ILE A 157 7.50 -3.99 7.57
C ILE A 157 7.68 -2.60 8.21
N GLY A 158 7.91 -1.58 7.38
CA GLY A 158 8.22 -0.22 7.83
C GLY A 158 8.44 0.70 6.64
N GLY A 159 8.16 1.99 6.84
CA GLY A 159 8.14 2.99 5.76
C GLY A 159 6.90 2.90 4.87
N THR A 160 6.74 3.87 3.96
CA THR A 160 5.62 3.88 3.01
C THR A 160 6.01 3.15 1.73
N ALA A 161 5.21 2.20 1.27
CA ALA A 161 5.51 1.44 0.05
C ALA A 161 5.75 2.34 -1.16
N THR A 162 5.08 3.50 -1.23
CA THR A 162 5.22 4.50 -2.30
C THR A 162 6.38 5.48 -2.12
N ALA A 163 7.03 5.55 -0.94
CA ALA A 163 8.26 6.33 -0.78
C ALA A 163 9.45 5.73 -1.53
N ASN A 164 9.37 4.45 -1.87
CA ASN A 164 10.41 3.80 -2.65
C ASN A 164 10.21 4.08 -4.14
N ILE A 165 11.14 4.84 -4.73
CA ILE A 165 11.14 5.17 -6.16
C ILE A 165 11.13 3.92 -7.06
N TRP A 166 11.72 2.81 -6.60
CA TRP A 166 11.72 1.55 -7.34
C TRP A 166 10.33 0.93 -7.42
N VAL A 167 9.52 1.06 -6.37
CA VAL A 167 8.14 0.53 -6.35
C VAL A 167 7.28 1.31 -7.33
N THR A 168 7.31 2.64 -7.26
CA THR A 168 6.58 3.51 -8.19
C THR A 168 7.08 3.34 -9.63
N GLY A 169 8.40 3.24 -9.81
CA GLY A 169 9.02 2.99 -11.11
C GLY A 169 8.60 1.65 -11.72
N ALA A 170 8.54 0.58 -10.93
CA ALA A 170 8.07 -0.72 -11.39
C ALA A 170 6.60 -0.68 -11.82
N LEU A 171 5.72 -0.02 -11.06
CA LEU A 171 4.31 0.16 -11.43
C LEU A 171 4.15 1.00 -12.72
N ALA A 172 4.97 2.03 -12.89
CA ALA A 172 4.99 2.86 -14.09
C ALA A 172 5.42 2.07 -15.32
N ILE A 173 6.49 1.27 -15.22
CA ILE A 173 6.97 0.40 -16.31
C ILE A 173 5.93 -0.65 -16.66
N MET A 174 5.34 -1.31 -15.66
CA MET A 174 4.27 -2.28 -15.87
C MET A 174 3.08 -1.64 -16.60
N SER A 175 2.65 -0.45 -16.16
CA SER A 175 1.55 0.27 -16.80
C SER A 175 1.88 0.68 -18.23
N PHE A 176 3.11 1.13 -18.49
CA PHE A 176 3.59 1.44 -19.83
C PHE A 176 3.44 0.25 -20.76
N PHE A 177 3.94 -0.93 -20.37
CA PHE A 177 3.82 -2.13 -21.20
C PHE A 177 2.37 -2.58 -21.38
N VAL A 178 1.57 -2.57 -20.31
CA VAL A 178 0.14 -2.95 -20.38
C VAL A 178 -0.61 -2.05 -21.37
N ILE A 179 -0.39 -0.73 -21.31
CA ILE A 179 -1.06 0.23 -22.20
C ILE A 179 -0.60 0.05 -23.66
N ASN A 180 0.71 -0.11 -23.89
CA ASN A 180 1.24 -0.29 -25.24
C ASN A 180 0.78 -1.63 -25.85
N ILE A 181 0.82 -2.72 -25.09
CA ILE A 181 0.36 -4.04 -25.54
C ILE A 181 -1.15 -4.02 -25.77
N ALA A 182 -1.92 -3.39 -24.90
CA ALA A 182 -3.35 -3.19 -25.08
C ALA A 182 -3.66 -2.40 -26.36
N GLY A 183 -2.92 -1.34 -26.63
CA GLY A 183 -3.04 -0.53 -27.85
C GLY A 183 -2.75 -1.36 -29.11
N MET A 184 -1.66 -2.11 -29.12
CA MET A 184 -1.28 -2.98 -30.24
C MET A 184 -2.32 -4.09 -30.51
N ARG A 185 -2.89 -4.67 -29.45
CA ARG A 185 -3.91 -5.73 -29.58
C ARG A 185 -5.25 -5.21 -30.12
N GLU A 186 -5.54 -3.93 -29.94
CA GLU A 186 -6.83 -3.35 -30.32
C GLU A 186 -6.82 -2.71 -31.71
N LEU A 187 -5.73 -2.05 -32.09
CA LEU A 187 -5.60 -1.33 -33.37
C LEU A 187 -4.91 -2.17 -34.47
N GLY A 188 -4.31 -3.31 -34.09
CA GLY A 188 -3.40 -4.07 -34.95
C GLY A 188 -2.04 -3.38 -35.09
N VAL A 189 -0.97 -4.15 -35.33
CA VAL A 189 0.42 -3.64 -35.39
C VAL A 189 0.60 -2.53 -36.45
N ILE A 190 -0.22 -2.55 -37.51
CA ILE A 190 -0.20 -1.58 -38.62
C ILE A 190 -1.07 -0.34 -38.34
N GLY A 191 -2.10 -0.44 -37.48
CA GLY A 191 -2.88 0.73 -37.03
C GLY A 191 -2.30 1.43 -35.80
N TYR A 192 -1.23 0.88 -35.23
CA TYR A 192 -0.56 1.35 -34.01
C TYR A 192 0.72 2.16 -34.27
N LEU A 193 1.39 1.92 -35.40
CA LEU A 193 2.53 2.70 -35.90
C LEU A 193 2.04 3.93 -36.68
#